data_AF-A0A937Q0B4-F1
#
_entry.id   AF-A0A937Q0B4-F1
#
_cell.length_a   1.000
_cell.length_b   1.000
_cell.length_c   1.000
_cell.angle_alpha   90.00
_cell.angle_beta   90.00
_cell.angle_gamma   90.00
#
_symmetry.space_group_name_H-M   'P 1'
#
loop_
_entity.id
_entity.type
_entity.pdbx_description
1 polymer ?
#
loop_
_entity_poly.entity_id
_entity_poly.type
_entity_poly.pdbx_seq_one_letter_code
_entity_poly.pdbx_strand_id
1 'polypeptide(L)'
;MKRIRMAAVLWAVGMPARGGMFAFAWLALIIAGTAEADYRNPPGWEANPYFTHQSWEFGSGASPVNADIDLNPFGQPRLGIHGANIDWSGYKLGREGVWTIGEGWAQVEGIIPNEENEELSKEVWIQATLHTNIRGEVPIDILFEFPAGIFTVTPIESSVIVATDGWRHHTSVFDLTPQPDWEVVSLNFSAPSGIYVAIDELVVDTRCIPEPATVVMLALGGLGLVRRRKR
;
A
#
# COMPACT_ATOMS: atom_id res chain seq x y z
N MET A 1 18.81 13.57 5.18
CA MET A 1 18.95 14.13 6.56
C MET A 1 18.50 15.60 6.59
N LYS A 2 17.29 15.87 7.07
CA LYS A 2 16.87 17.21 7.55
C LYS A 2 15.91 16.99 8.73
N ARG A 3 16.41 17.19 9.95
CA ARG A 3 15.58 17.22 11.16
C ARG A 3 14.98 18.62 11.27
N ILE A 4 13.67 18.74 11.09
CA ILE A 4 12.94 19.97 11.40
C ILE A 4 12.61 19.93 12.90
N ARG A 5 13.35 20.70 13.70
CA ARG A 5 12.97 21.04 15.07
C ARG A 5 11.97 22.18 15.00
N MET A 6 10.69 21.92 15.25
CA MET A 6 9.74 22.98 15.58
C MET A 6 9.94 23.38 17.05
N ALA A 7 10.64 24.49 17.27
CA ALA A 7 10.67 25.17 18.56
C ALA A 7 9.40 26.03 18.68
N ALA A 8 8.52 25.66 19.60
CA ALA A 8 7.43 26.54 20.02
C ALA A 8 8.02 27.68 20.86
N VAL A 9 8.14 28.88 20.27
CA VAL A 9 8.45 30.10 21.00
C VAL A 9 7.13 30.72 21.46
N LEU A 10 6.75 30.41 22.70
CA LEU A 10 5.65 31.07 23.41
C LEU A 10 6.18 32.37 24.04
N TRP A 11 5.84 33.51 23.44
CA TRP A 11 5.95 34.80 24.11
C TRP A 11 4.79 34.97 25.08
N ALA A 12 5.07 34.92 26.37
CA ALA A 12 4.11 35.30 27.40
C ALA A 12 3.99 36.83 27.44
N VAL A 13 2.90 37.37 26.91
CA VAL A 13 2.54 38.78 27.06
C VAL A 13 1.87 38.95 28.44
N GLY A 14 2.46 39.78 29.30
CA GLY A 14 1.93 40.12 30.60
C GLY A 14 0.63 40.93 30.53
N MET A 15 -0.37 40.52 31.31
CA MET A 15 -1.61 41.27 31.55
C MET A 15 -1.47 42.19 32.77
N PRO A 16 -2.16 43.34 32.80
CA PRO A 16 -2.69 43.90 34.03
C PRO A 16 -4.21 43.68 34.12
N ALA A 17 -4.64 43.40 35.34
CA ALA A 17 -6.00 43.05 35.72
C ALA A 17 -6.94 44.27 35.82
N ARG A 18 -8.22 44.04 35.46
CA ARG A 18 -9.43 44.23 36.30
C ARG A 18 -10.63 44.70 35.49
N GLY A 19 -11.70 43.92 35.56
CA GLY A 19 -13.08 44.40 35.46
C GLY A 19 -13.69 44.36 34.07
N GLY A 20 -14.77 43.59 33.92
CA GLY A 20 -15.69 43.71 32.80
C GLY A 20 -15.81 42.43 31.98
N MET A 21 -17.01 41.85 32.02
CA MET A 21 -17.51 40.81 31.14
C MET A 21 -17.05 41.00 29.69
N PHE A 22 -16.47 39.98 29.07
CA PHE A 22 -16.93 39.39 27.82
C PHE A 22 -16.06 38.16 27.50
N ALA A 23 -16.72 37.01 27.51
CA ALA A 23 -16.14 35.71 27.20
C ALA A 23 -15.82 35.62 25.69
N PHE A 24 -14.58 35.87 25.28
CA PHE A 24 -14.12 35.63 23.91
C PHE A 24 -12.60 35.41 23.89
N ALA A 25 -12.15 34.20 24.23
CA ALA A 25 -10.82 33.69 23.87
C ALA A 25 -10.69 32.21 24.26
N TRP A 26 -11.62 31.38 23.78
CA TRP A 26 -11.43 29.94 23.79
C TRP A 26 -11.46 29.45 22.35
N LEU A 27 -10.58 28.49 22.05
CA LEU A 27 -10.54 27.67 20.85
C LEU A 27 -9.91 28.29 19.58
N ALA A 28 -8.58 28.47 19.63
CA ALA A 28 -7.79 28.14 18.45
C ALA A 28 -7.67 26.61 18.38
N LEU A 29 -8.75 25.93 17.96
CA LEU A 29 -8.68 24.54 17.57
C LEU A 29 -7.90 24.52 16.25
N ILE A 30 -6.61 24.22 16.32
CA ILE A 30 -5.85 23.85 15.13
C ILE A 30 -6.54 22.58 14.62
N ILE A 31 -7.29 22.73 13.54
CA ILE A 31 -7.73 21.60 12.73
C ILE A 31 -6.44 21.05 12.13
N ALA A 32 -5.74 20.23 12.90
CA ALA A 32 -4.81 19.27 12.35
C ALA A 32 -5.72 18.27 11.64
N GLY A 33 -6.02 18.55 10.38
CA GLY A 33 -6.45 17.48 9.48
C GLY A 33 -5.34 16.46 9.55
N THR A 34 -5.63 15.31 10.14
CA THR A 34 -4.81 14.13 9.90
C THR A 34 -4.78 14.01 8.39
N ALA A 35 -3.60 14.15 7.79
CA ALA A 35 -3.36 13.57 6.50
C ALA A 35 -3.55 12.07 6.74
N GLU A 36 -4.80 11.60 6.59
CA GLU A 36 -5.05 10.19 6.45
C GLU A 36 -4.39 9.82 5.13
N ALA A 37 -3.35 8.99 5.22
CA ALA A 37 -2.88 8.24 4.07
C ALA A 37 -4.11 7.55 3.44
N ASP A 38 -4.16 7.48 2.11
CA ASP A 38 -5.32 6.96 1.36
C ASP A 38 -5.46 5.42 1.45
N TYR A 39 -4.90 4.83 2.51
CA TYR A 39 -5.03 3.45 2.93
C TYR A 39 -6.43 3.18 3.52
N ARG A 40 -7.44 3.20 2.64
CA ARG A 40 -8.86 3.20 3.00
C ARG A 40 -9.45 1.82 3.29
N ASN A 41 -8.79 0.74 2.87
CA ASN A 41 -9.32 -0.61 3.01
C ASN A 41 -8.23 -1.61 3.42
N PRO A 42 -7.64 -1.44 4.63
CA PRO A 42 -6.65 -2.38 5.14
C PRO A 42 -7.21 -3.80 5.15
N PRO A 43 -6.38 -4.83 4.89
CA PRO A 43 -6.88 -6.17 4.70
C PRO A 43 -7.24 -6.88 6.03
N GLY A 44 -6.99 -6.24 7.18
CA GLY A 44 -7.48 -6.67 8.49
C GLY A 44 -6.68 -7.79 9.15
N TRP A 45 -5.50 -8.08 8.62
CA TRP A 45 -4.58 -9.13 9.09
C TRP A 45 -3.20 -8.60 9.49
N GLU A 46 -3.15 -7.35 9.95
CA GLU A 46 -1.94 -6.65 10.39
C GLU A 46 -1.32 -7.28 11.65
N ALA A 47 -2.11 -8.06 12.39
CA ALA A 47 -1.63 -8.84 13.54
C ALA A 47 -0.95 -10.16 13.16
N ASN A 48 -0.91 -10.52 11.87
CA ASN A 48 -0.22 -11.73 11.40
C ASN A 48 1.31 -11.56 11.60
N PRO A 49 2.02 -12.53 12.21
CA PRO A 49 3.47 -12.44 12.40
C PRO A 49 4.28 -12.40 11.08
N TYR A 50 3.69 -12.85 9.97
CA TYR A 50 4.25 -12.79 8.63
C TYR A 50 3.65 -11.64 7.80
N PHE A 51 3.01 -10.68 8.46
CA PHE A 51 2.53 -9.46 7.82
C PHE A 51 3.71 -8.62 7.33
N THR A 52 3.62 -8.16 6.08
CA THR A 52 4.46 -7.06 5.59
C THR A 52 3.58 -5.99 4.95
N HIS A 53 4.02 -4.74 5.08
CA HIS A 53 3.37 -3.58 4.47
C HIS A 53 4.41 -2.69 3.80
N GLN A 54 4.09 -2.23 2.59
CA GLN A 54 4.86 -1.28 1.83
C GLN A 54 3.94 -0.27 1.15
N SER A 55 4.29 1.02 1.21
CA SER A 55 3.56 2.05 0.45
C SER A 55 4.49 3.02 -0.26
N TRP A 56 4.04 3.54 -1.39
CA TRP A 56 4.71 4.55 -2.20
C TRP A 56 3.72 5.68 -2.51
N GLU A 57 4.05 6.91 -2.12
CA GLU A 57 3.33 8.16 -2.42
C GLU A 57 4.10 9.02 -3.44
N PHE A 58 5.21 8.49 -3.98
CA PHE A 58 6.04 9.08 -5.04
C PHE A 58 6.41 10.57 -4.84
N GLY A 59 6.85 10.94 -3.64
CA GLY A 59 7.30 12.30 -3.33
C GLY A 59 8.46 12.84 -4.19
N SER A 60 9.05 12.01 -5.06
CA SER A 60 10.00 12.42 -6.10
C SER A 60 9.85 11.58 -7.37
N GLY A 61 10.28 12.12 -8.52
CA GLY A 61 10.32 11.40 -9.81
C GLY A 61 11.46 10.40 -9.95
N ALA A 62 11.99 9.88 -8.83
CA ALA A 62 13.02 8.85 -8.86
C ALA A 62 12.43 7.50 -9.32
N SER A 63 13.17 6.79 -10.16
CA SER A 63 12.83 5.43 -10.61
C SER A 63 14.15 4.67 -10.82
N PRO A 64 14.45 3.62 -10.03
CA PRO A 64 13.63 3.04 -8.98
C PRO A 64 13.53 3.92 -7.71
N VAL A 65 12.49 3.69 -6.91
CA VAL A 65 12.20 4.36 -5.64
C VAL A 65 11.95 3.34 -4.52
N ASN A 66 12.45 3.64 -3.32
CA ASN A 66 12.17 2.83 -2.12
C ASN A 66 10.77 3.17 -1.59
N ALA A 67 10.16 2.26 -0.82
CA ALA A 67 8.90 2.54 -0.15
C ALA A 67 9.04 3.71 0.84
N ASP A 68 8.01 4.54 0.93
CA ASP A 68 7.89 5.64 1.89
C ASP A 68 7.60 5.08 3.30
N ILE A 69 6.75 4.04 3.36
CA ILE A 69 6.57 3.19 4.54
C ILE A 69 7.05 1.79 4.19
N ASP A 70 7.97 1.26 5.00
CA ASP A 70 8.54 -0.08 4.84
C ASP A 70 8.44 -0.84 6.16
N LEU A 71 7.49 -1.77 6.22
CA LEU A 71 7.31 -2.74 7.30
C LEU A 71 7.56 -4.16 6.76
N ASN A 72 8.68 -4.37 6.06
CA ASN A 72 9.11 -5.68 5.59
C ASN A 72 10.42 -6.12 6.27
N PRO A 73 10.39 -7.14 7.16
CA PRO A 73 11.61 -7.63 7.81
C PRO A 73 12.51 -8.47 6.87
N PHE A 74 12.02 -8.87 5.69
CA PHE A 74 12.69 -9.82 4.79
C PHE A 74 13.56 -9.13 3.74
N GLY A 75 13.47 -7.81 3.59
CA GLY A 75 14.33 -7.05 2.70
C GLY A 75 13.77 -5.68 2.38
N GLN A 76 14.51 -4.93 1.57
CA GLN A 76 14.09 -3.59 1.14
C GLN A 76 13.27 -3.67 -0.16
N PRO A 77 11.97 -3.32 -0.13
CA PRO A 77 11.14 -3.25 -1.32
C PRO A 77 11.55 -2.08 -2.21
N ARG A 78 11.44 -2.26 -3.52
CA ARG A 78 11.77 -1.22 -4.51
C ARG A 78 10.79 -1.27 -5.66
N LEU A 79 10.46 -0.11 -6.18
CA LEU A 79 9.52 0.05 -7.28
C LEU A 79 10.16 0.89 -8.39
N GLY A 80 10.15 0.37 -9.61
CA GLY A 80 10.52 1.04 -10.85
C GLY A 80 9.27 1.38 -11.66
N ILE A 81 9.33 2.52 -12.34
CA ILE A 81 8.32 2.93 -13.32
C ILE A 81 9.02 3.12 -14.65
N HIS A 82 8.52 2.42 -15.66
CA HIS A 82 9.08 2.32 -17.00
C HIS A 82 7.97 2.45 -18.04
N GLY A 83 8.26 2.97 -19.22
CA GLY A 83 7.24 3.06 -20.27
C GLY A 83 7.47 4.18 -21.27
N ALA A 84 6.52 4.29 -22.20
CA ALA A 84 6.41 5.41 -23.11
C ALA A 84 5.55 6.51 -22.49
N ASN A 85 5.91 7.78 -22.75
CA ASN A 85 5.11 8.94 -22.36
C ASN A 85 4.75 8.99 -20.87
N ILE A 86 5.69 8.59 -20.01
CA ILE A 86 5.59 8.74 -18.57
C ILE A 86 6.16 10.09 -18.13
N ASP A 87 5.45 10.77 -17.23
CA ASP A 87 5.86 12.05 -16.67
C ASP A 87 5.56 12.09 -15.18
N TRP A 88 6.53 12.49 -14.37
CA TRP A 88 6.32 12.73 -12.95
C TRP A 88 6.06 14.22 -12.71
N SER A 89 5.06 14.52 -11.89
CA SER A 89 4.72 15.87 -11.49
C SER A 89 4.69 15.98 -9.97
N GLY A 90 5.40 16.97 -9.42
CA GLY A 90 5.38 17.23 -7.98
C GLY A 90 3.99 17.63 -7.46
N TYR A 91 3.12 18.19 -8.31
CA TYR A 91 1.72 18.44 -7.99
C TYR A 91 0.85 18.34 -9.26
N LYS A 92 -0.21 17.53 -9.24
CA LYS A 92 -1.12 17.33 -10.37
C LYS A 92 -2.46 16.77 -9.89
N LEU A 93 -3.56 17.18 -10.52
CA LEU A 93 -4.92 16.69 -10.19
C LEU A 93 -5.28 16.79 -8.69
N GLY A 94 -4.78 17.82 -8.02
CA GLY A 94 -5.06 18.06 -6.60
C GLY A 94 -4.13 17.33 -5.63
N ARG A 95 -3.20 16.50 -6.10
CA ARG A 95 -2.32 15.66 -5.28
C ARG A 95 -0.84 15.92 -5.54
N GLU A 96 0.01 15.56 -4.58
CA GLU A 96 1.47 15.64 -4.69
C GLU A 96 2.02 14.32 -5.26
N GLY A 97 3.18 14.36 -5.93
CA GLY A 97 3.87 13.12 -6.32
C GLY A 97 3.12 12.25 -7.34
N VAL A 98 2.60 12.83 -8.43
CA VAL A 98 1.79 12.06 -9.38
C VAL A 98 2.59 11.63 -10.61
N TRP A 99 2.62 10.34 -10.89
CA TRP A 99 3.06 9.81 -12.18
C TRP A 99 1.90 9.81 -13.17
N THR A 100 2.12 10.30 -14.39
CA THR A 100 1.12 10.25 -15.46
C THR A 100 1.66 9.46 -16.64
N ILE A 101 0.87 8.50 -17.08
CA ILE A 101 1.08 7.69 -18.26
C ILE A 101 0.17 8.26 -19.35
N GLY A 102 0.77 8.83 -20.40
CA GLY A 102 0.07 9.25 -21.62
C GLY A 102 -0.19 8.06 -22.56
N GLU A 103 -0.44 8.35 -23.83
CA GLU A 103 -0.66 7.33 -24.85
C GLU A 103 0.52 6.35 -24.94
N GLY A 104 0.25 5.04 -24.93
CA GLY A 104 1.24 3.98 -25.03
C GLY A 104 1.14 2.97 -23.90
N TRP A 105 2.28 2.34 -23.59
CA TRP A 105 2.39 1.37 -22.51
C TRP A 105 3.26 1.92 -21.39
N ALA A 106 2.97 1.51 -20.16
CA ALA A 106 3.85 1.69 -19.02
C ALA A 106 3.74 0.49 -18.08
N GLN A 107 4.79 0.27 -17.31
CA GLN A 107 4.90 -0.80 -16.33
C GLN A 107 5.38 -0.17 -15.03
N VAL A 108 4.67 -0.47 -13.96
CA VAL A 108 5.14 -0.26 -12.59
C VAL A 108 5.56 -1.62 -12.07
N GLU A 109 6.85 -1.79 -11.84
CA GLU A 109 7.47 -3.06 -11.48
C GLU A 109 8.09 -2.95 -10.08
N GLY A 110 7.81 -3.89 -9.19
CA GLY A 110 8.33 -3.87 -7.83
C GLY A 110 8.86 -5.22 -7.38
N ILE A 111 10.03 -5.20 -6.75
CA ILE A 111 10.55 -6.36 -6.01
C ILE A 111 9.97 -6.30 -4.61
N ILE A 112 9.28 -7.36 -4.21
CA ILE A 112 8.70 -7.51 -2.87
C ILE A 112 9.42 -8.66 -2.16
N PRO A 113 10.30 -8.38 -1.20
CA PRO A 113 11.02 -9.42 -0.46
C PRO A 113 10.08 -10.24 0.42
N ASN A 114 10.37 -11.55 0.55
CA ASN A 114 9.53 -12.51 1.26
C ASN A 114 10.31 -13.33 2.27
N GLU A 115 9.54 -13.95 3.18
CA GLU A 115 9.99 -15.13 3.90
C GLU A 115 10.26 -16.28 2.90
N GLU A 116 11.41 -16.94 2.99
CA GLU A 116 11.76 -18.06 2.14
C GLU A 116 11.13 -19.35 2.71
N ASN A 117 9.85 -19.57 2.41
CA ASN A 117 9.12 -20.75 2.86
C ASN A 117 8.04 -21.20 1.86
N GLU A 118 8.40 -22.11 0.96
CA GLU A 118 7.52 -22.67 -0.07
C GLU A 118 6.35 -23.52 0.47
N GLU A 119 6.38 -23.93 1.75
CA GLU A 119 5.30 -24.73 2.35
C GLU A 119 4.07 -23.88 2.75
N LEU A 120 4.19 -22.56 2.70
CA LEU A 120 3.12 -21.65 3.08
C LEU A 120 2.30 -21.21 1.85
N SER A 121 1.05 -20.87 2.10
CA SER A 121 0.23 -20.11 1.15
C SER A 121 0.47 -18.63 1.39
N LYS A 122 0.62 -17.84 0.33
CA LYS A 122 0.83 -16.40 0.43
C LYS A 122 -0.35 -15.64 -0.14
N GLU A 123 -0.85 -14.68 0.63
CA GLU A 123 -1.84 -13.72 0.15
C GLU A 123 -1.15 -12.38 -0.11
N VAL A 124 -1.41 -11.80 -1.27
CA VAL A 124 -0.91 -10.48 -1.67
C VAL A 124 -2.10 -9.56 -1.90
N TRP A 125 -2.11 -8.45 -1.20
CA TRP A 125 -3.11 -7.40 -1.33
C TRP A 125 -2.43 -6.17 -1.94
N ILE A 126 -2.98 -5.66 -3.04
CA ILE A 126 -2.44 -4.52 -3.76
C ILE A 126 -3.54 -3.47 -3.86
N GLN A 127 -3.24 -2.25 -3.44
CA GLN A 127 -4.09 -1.09 -3.69
C GLN A 127 -3.33 -0.05 -4.50
N ALA A 128 -3.90 0.37 -5.63
CA ALA A 128 -3.42 1.49 -6.41
C ALA A 128 -4.44 2.63 -6.36
N THR A 129 -3.97 3.85 -6.10
CA THR A 129 -4.79 5.07 -6.18
C THR A 129 -4.54 5.76 -7.51
N LEU A 130 -5.59 5.79 -8.34
CA LEU A 130 -5.50 6.08 -9.77
C LEU A 130 -6.52 7.11 -10.23
N HIS A 131 -6.18 7.88 -11.27
CA HIS A 131 -7.11 8.77 -11.95
C HIS A 131 -6.99 8.63 -13.47
N THR A 132 -8.09 8.77 -14.20
CA THR A 132 -8.09 8.74 -15.67
C THR A 132 -9.15 9.66 -16.25
N ASN A 133 -8.96 10.10 -17.50
CA ASN A 133 -9.96 10.90 -18.23
C ASN A 133 -11.06 10.07 -18.91
N ILE A 134 -11.02 8.74 -18.85
CA ILE A 134 -12.09 7.89 -19.36
C ILE A 134 -13.13 7.52 -18.31
N ARG A 135 -14.35 7.26 -18.79
CA ARG A 135 -15.40 6.61 -18.01
C ARG A 135 -15.22 5.10 -18.13
N GLY A 136 -15.34 4.37 -17.02
CA GLY A 136 -15.12 2.92 -16.96
C GLY A 136 -13.84 2.57 -16.21
N GLU A 137 -13.46 1.30 -16.16
CA GLU A 137 -12.29 0.81 -15.41
C GLU A 137 -10.97 1.26 -16.05
N VAL A 138 -9.93 1.40 -15.22
CA VAL A 138 -8.56 1.59 -15.72
C VAL A 138 -8.06 0.19 -16.13
N PRO A 139 -7.62 -0.03 -17.37
CA PRO A 139 -7.06 -1.33 -17.76
C PRO A 139 -5.69 -1.49 -17.08
N ILE A 140 -5.63 -2.40 -16.11
CA ILE A 140 -4.40 -2.77 -15.39
C ILE A 140 -4.26 -4.27 -15.47
N ASP A 141 -3.18 -4.72 -16.10
CA ASP A 141 -2.81 -6.14 -16.12
C ASP A 141 -1.74 -6.38 -15.06
N ILE A 142 -2.10 -7.11 -14.01
CA ILE A 142 -1.18 -7.46 -12.92
C ILE A 142 -0.51 -8.80 -13.24
N LEU A 143 0.81 -8.77 -13.32
CA LEU A 143 1.67 -9.94 -13.57
C LEU A 143 2.57 -10.18 -12.36
N PHE A 144 2.87 -11.46 -12.13
CA PHE A 144 3.86 -11.87 -11.16
C PHE A 144 4.97 -12.63 -11.86
N GLU A 145 6.22 -12.28 -11.56
CA GLU A 145 7.39 -13.06 -11.96
C GLU A 145 7.93 -13.83 -10.76
N PHE A 146 8.17 -15.11 -10.97
CA PHE A 146 8.74 -16.06 -10.00
C PHE A 146 9.97 -16.73 -10.65
N PRO A 147 10.77 -17.52 -9.89
CA PRO A 147 11.84 -18.34 -10.49
C PRO A 147 11.39 -19.21 -11.68
N ALA A 148 10.13 -19.66 -11.67
CA ALA A 148 9.56 -20.49 -12.72
C ALA A 148 9.16 -19.73 -14.00
N GLY A 149 9.10 -18.39 -13.96
CA GLY A 149 8.72 -17.53 -15.08
C GLY A 149 7.70 -16.45 -14.71
N ILE A 150 7.12 -15.83 -15.74
CA ILE A 150 6.10 -14.77 -15.61
C ILE A 150 4.71 -15.37 -15.76
N PHE A 151 3.82 -15.04 -14.84
CA PHE A 151 2.45 -15.54 -14.78
C PHE A 151 1.45 -14.40 -14.63
N THR A 152 0.34 -14.52 -15.35
CA THR A 152 -0.87 -13.73 -15.07
C THR A 152 -1.66 -14.47 -14.01
N VAL A 153 -1.77 -13.88 -12.82
CA VAL A 153 -2.55 -14.44 -11.71
C VAL A 153 -3.88 -13.71 -11.66
N THR A 154 -4.99 -14.45 -11.66
CA THR A 154 -6.32 -13.84 -11.51
C THR A 154 -6.53 -13.46 -10.04
N PRO A 155 -6.96 -12.22 -9.74
CA PRO A 155 -7.28 -11.86 -8.37
C PRO A 155 -8.46 -12.68 -7.85
N ILE A 156 -8.36 -13.16 -6.60
CA ILE A 156 -9.47 -13.83 -5.91
C ILE A 156 -10.55 -12.85 -5.47
N GLU A 157 -10.17 -11.59 -5.26
CA GLU A 157 -11.05 -10.48 -4.96
C GLU A 157 -10.52 -9.20 -5.64
N SER A 158 -11.41 -8.39 -6.20
CA SER A 158 -11.06 -7.08 -6.75
C SER A 158 -12.19 -6.10 -6.48
N SER A 159 -11.85 -4.87 -6.11
CA SER A 159 -12.82 -3.81 -5.88
C SER A 159 -12.27 -2.46 -6.33
N VAL A 160 -13.18 -1.57 -6.74
CA VAL A 160 -12.85 -0.19 -7.14
C VAL A 160 -13.77 0.76 -6.40
N ILE A 161 -13.20 1.65 -5.60
CA ILE A 161 -13.92 2.72 -4.92
C ILE A 161 -13.56 4.04 -5.57
N VAL A 162 -14.57 4.77 -6.07
CA VAL A 162 -14.38 6.09 -6.66
C VAL A 162 -14.60 7.16 -5.60
N ALA A 163 -13.55 7.90 -5.27
CA ALA A 163 -13.59 9.03 -4.36
C ALA A 163 -14.29 10.25 -5.01
N THR A 164 -14.73 11.18 -4.17
CA THR A 164 -15.48 12.38 -4.61
C THR A 164 -14.67 13.33 -5.48
N ASP A 165 -13.34 13.27 -5.40
CA ASP A 165 -12.38 14.03 -6.21
C ASP A 165 -12.10 13.37 -7.58
N GLY A 166 -12.71 12.21 -7.86
CA GLY A 166 -12.55 11.46 -9.11
C GLY A 166 -11.43 10.43 -9.09
N TRP A 167 -10.61 10.39 -8.03
CA TRP A 167 -9.61 9.35 -7.83
C TRP A 167 -10.27 8.01 -7.52
N ARG A 168 -9.58 6.93 -7.83
CA ARG A 168 -10.09 5.56 -7.73
C ARG A 168 -9.10 4.73 -6.95
N HIS A 169 -9.58 4.10 -5.89
CA HIS A 169 -8.81 3.10 -5.14
C HIS A 169 -9.14 1.73 -5.73
N HIS A 170 -8.22 1.19 -6.52
CA HIS A 170 -8.32 -0.15 -7.08
C HIS A 170 -7.60 -1.10 -6.16
N THR A 171 -8.34 -2.00 -5.51
CA THR A 171 -7.81 -3.06 -4.65
C THR A 171 -7.90 -4.40 -5.36
N SER A 172 -6.85 -5.22 -5.29
CA SER A 172 -6.83 -6.59 -5.80
C SER A 172 -6.12 -7.51 -4.82
N VAL A 173 -6.70 -8.69 -4.60
CA VAL A 173 -6.18 -9.72 -3.69
C VAL A 173 -5.81 -10.95 -4.50
N PHE A 174 -4.64 -11.50 -4.26
CA PHE A 174 -4.08 -12.64 -4.95
C PHE A 174 -3.70 -13.73 -3.95
N ASP A 175 -3.89 -14.98 -4.36
CA ASP A 175 -3.39 -16.16 -3.67
C ASP A 175 -2.24 -16.75 -4.48
N LEU A 176 -1.05 -16.78 -3.88
CA LEU A 176 0.17 -17.35 -4.41
C LEU A 176 0.49 -18.61 -3.61
N THR A 177 -0.01 -19.74 -4.09
CA THR A 177 0.21 -21.05 -3.47
C THR A 177 0.87 -22.01 -4.47
N PRO A 178 2.06 -22.56 -4.17
CA PRO A 178 2.89 -22.29 -2.98
C PRO A 178 3.48 -20.88 -2.97
N GLN A 179 3.92 -20.43 -1.79
CA GLN A 179 4.64 -19.16 -1.65
C GLN A 179 5.95 -19.20 -2.45
N PRO A 180 6.20 -18.24 -3.34
CA PRO A 180 7.45 -18.18 -4.10
C PRO A 180 8.59 -17.64 -3.21
N ASP A 181 9.82 -18.12 -3.48
CA ASP A 181 11.05 -17.63 -2.83
C ASP A 181 11.22 -16.11 -2.96
N TRP A 182 10.91 -15.59 -4.15
CA TRP A 182 10.86 -14.17 -4.46
C TRP A 182 9.78 -13.90 -5.50
N GLU A 183 9.24 -12.68 -5.50
CA GLU A 183 8.47 -12.22 -6.65
C GLU A 183 8.83 -10.81 -7.10
N VAL A 184 8.56 -10.58 -8.37
CA VAL A 184 8.41 -9.25 -8.94
C VAL A 184 6.94 -9.06 -9.30
N VAL A 185 6.34 -8.01 -8.76
CA VAL A 185 4.96 -7.61 -9.07
C VAL A 185 5.01 -6.54 -10.15
N SER A 186 4.28 -6.73 -11.23
CA SER A 186 4.20 -5.77 -12.34
C SER A 186 2.76 -5.36 -12.61
N LEU A 187 2.49 -4.06 -12.52
CA LEU A 187 1.24 -3.45 -12.96
C LEU A 187 1.48 -2.86 -14.36
N ASN A 188 0.89 -3.49 -15.37
CA ASN A 188 1.01 -3.03 -16.75
C ASN A 188 -0.20 -2.18 -17.11
N PHE A 189 0.09 -1.02 -17.68
CA PHE A 189 -0.89 -0.05 -18.13
C PHE A 189 -0.80 0.08 -19.65
N SER A 190 -1.96 0.14 -20.28
CA SER A 190 -2.09 0.44 -21.70
C SER A 190 -3.09 1.57 -21.88
N ALA A 191 -2.60 2.73 -22.32
CA ALA A 191 -3.39 3.92 -22.55
C ALA A 191 -3.52 4.16 -24.06
N PRO A 192 -4.72 3.96 -24.64
CA PRO A 192 -4.97 4.32 -26.03
C PRO A 192 -4.81 5.83 -26.30
N SER A 193 -4.78 6.21 -27.57
CA SER A 193 -4.63 7.62 -27.95
C SER A 193 -5.68 8.54 -27.30
N GLY A 194 -5.21 9.64 -26.72
CA GLY A 194 -6.05 10.61 -26.01
C GLY A 194 -6.45 10.21 -24.59
N ILE A 195 -5.99 9.07 -24.08
CA ILE A 195 -6.25 8.60 -22.71
C ILE A 195 -5.00 8.84 -21.86
N TYR A 196 -5.19 9.16 -20.58
CA TYR A 196 -4.12 9.12 -19.59
C TYR A 196 -4.52 8.29 -18.37
N VAL A 197 -3.51 7.75 -17.68
CA VAL A 197 -3.64 7.17 -16.35
C VAL A 197 -2.67 7.90 -15.43
N ALA A 198 -3.16 8.46 -14.34
CA ALA A 198 -2.37 9.06 -13.29
C ALA A 198 -2.33 8.13 -12.08
N ILE A 199 -1.15 7.95 -11.50
CA ILE A 199 -0.86 7.11 -10.35
C ILE A 199 -0.33 8.01 -9.25
N ASP A 200 -0.96 7.91 -8.09
CA ASP A 200 -0.64 8.73 -6.91
C ASP A 200 -0.06 7.89 -5.77
N GLU A 201 -0.63 6.71 -5.55
CA GLU A 201 -0.20 5.82 -4.47
C GLU A 201 -0.23 4.37 -4.95
N LEU A 202 0.76 3.59 -4.51
CA LEU A 202 0.71 2.14 -4.53
C LEU A 202 0.96 1.60 -3.13
N VAL A 203 0.13 0.67 -2.69
CA VAL A 203 0.26 -0.06 -1.43
C VAL A 203 0.31 -1.54 -1.74
N VAL A 204 1.26 -2.24 -1.13
CA VAL A 204 1.38 -3.70 -1.20
C VAL A 204 1.45 -4.22 0.23
N ASP A 205 0.52 -5.10 0.55
CA ASP A 205 0.49 -5.85 1.80
C ASP A 205 0.63 -7.34 1.48
N THR A 206 1.41 -8.06 2.29
CA THR A 206 1.53 -9.51 2.12
C THR A 206 1.44 -10.25 3.45
N ARG A 207 0.87 -11.46 3.43
CA ARG A 207 0.92 -12.40 4.56
C ARG A 207 1.17 -13.82 4.09
N CYS A 208 1.83 -14.58 4.96
CA CYS A 208 1.87 -16.03 4.87
C CYS A 208 0.79 -16.64 5.77
N ILE A 209 0.09 -17.65 5.26
CA ILE A 209 -0.95 -18.39 5.97
C ILE A 209 -0.39 -19.78 6.33
N PRO A 210 -0.16 -20.09 7.62
CA PRO A 210 0.29 -21.41 8.03
C PRO A 210 -0.76 -22.47 7.72
N GLU A 211 -0.32 -23.65 7.30
CA GLU A 211 -1.21 -24.76 6.98
C GLU A 211 -2.12 -25.09 8.18
N PRO A 212 -3.45 -25.02 8.02
CA PRO A 212 -4.37 -25.28 9.13
C PRO A 212 -4.33 -26.75 9.59
N ALA A 213 -3.93 -27.68 8.70
CA ALA A 213 -3.89 -29.10 9.00
C ALA A 213 -2.89 -29.45 10.12
N THR A 214 -1.76 -28.74 10.19
CA THR A 214 -0.69 -29.02 11.15
C THR A 214 -1.11 -28.69 12.58
N VAL A 215 -1.85 -27.58 12.76
CA VAL A 215 -2.42 -27.19 14.06
C VAL A 215 -3.49 -28.20 14.50
N VAL A 216 -4.36 -28.62 13.58
CA VAL A 216 -5.41 -29.60 13.88
C VAL A 216 -4.79 -30.96 14.24
N MET A 217 -3.81 -31.43 13.47
CA MET A 217 -3.13 -32.70 13.73
C MET A 217 -2.35 -32.66 15.04
N LEU A 218 -1.71 -31.54 15.38
CA LEU A 218 -1.05 -31.37 16.67
C LEU A 218 -2.06 -31.40 17.83
N ALA A 219 -3.20 -30.73 17.68
CA ALA A 219 -4.26 -30.75 18.69
C ALA A 219 -4.86 -32.16 18.88
N LEU A 220 -5.15 -32.87 17.80
CA LEU A 220 -5.66 -34.24 17.83
C LEU A 220 -4.63 -35.22 18.40
N GLY A 221 -3.36 -35.08 17.99
CA GLY A 221 -2.23 -35.85 18.53
C GLY A 221 -2.04 -35.62 20.03
N GLY A 222 -2.12 -34.36 20.48
CA GLY A 222 -2.07 -33.99 21.89
C GLY A 222 -3.21 -34.60 22.71
N LEU A 223 -4.45 -34.54 22.19
CA LEU A 223 -5.61 -35.18 22.82
C LEU A 223 -5.45 -36.70 22.92
N GLY A 224 -4.92 -37.34 21.87
CA GLY A 224 -4.61 -38.77 21.87
C GLY A 224 -3.61 -39.18 22.95
N LEU A 225 -2.53 -38.40 23.11
CA LEU A 225 -1.51 -38.64 24.14
C LEU A 225 -2.05 -38.44 25.56
N VAL A 226 -2.87 -37.41 25.79
CA VAL A 226 -3.51 -37.18 27.10
C VAL A 226 -4.48 -38.31 27.44
N ARG A 227 -5.25 -38.81 26.46
CA ARG A 227 -6.16 -39.95 26.67
C ARG A 227 -5.41 -41.23 26.99
N ARG A 228 -4.23 -41.45 26.39
CA ARG A 228 -3.38 -42.62 26.68
C ARG A 228 -2.78 -42.57 28.09
N ARG A 229 -2.43 -41.39 28.62
CA ARG A 229 -1.90 -41.25 30.00
C ARG A 229 -2.94 -41.52 31.10
N LYS A 230 -4.23 -41.45 30.79
CA LYS A 230 -5.33 -41.67 31.76
C LYS A 230 -5.83 -43.13 31.80
N ARG A 231 -5.33 -44.01 30.94
CA ARG A 231 -5.59 -45.46 30.96
C ARG A 231 -4.38 -46.17 31.51
#